data_AF-A0A925TZI1-F1
#
_entry.id   AF-A0A925TZI1-F1
#
_cell.length_a   1.000
_cell.length_b   1.000
_cell.length_c   1.000
_cell.angle_alpha   90.00
_cell.angle_beta   90.00
_cell.angle_gamma   90.00
#
_symmetry.space_group_name_H-M   'P 1'
#
loop_
_entity.id
_entity.type
_entity.pdbx_description
1 polymer ?
#
loop_
_entity_poly.entity_id
_entity_poly.type
_entity_poly.pdbx_seq_one_letter_code
_entity_poly.pdbx_strand_id
1 'polypeptide(L)'
;MRKLNFIVFAAIMCFAFTTQAQLGVSFEKTFGGTGNDFGFDMEPTVSGGYILAGYTQSTDDDVTETIGALDFWIAEIDADENIVWEESYGGSENDYCRAIEPAGDGGWIVVGSTLSSDGDITDNSGNKDGWVIKINSTGGLEWQNTFGGEAEDQLNNVVA
;
A
#
# COMPACT_ATOMS: atom_id res chain seq x y z
N MET A 1 71.14 39.97 9.96
CA MET A 1 69.67 39.74 9.90
C MET A 1 69.37 38.86 8.68
N ARG A 2 69.24 37.55 8.86
CA ARG A 2 68.88 36.59 7.80
C ARG A 2 67.39 36.29 7.94
N LYS A 3 66.59 36.51 6.88
CA LYS A 3 65.16 36.19 6.86
C LYS A 3 65.00 34.68 6.65
N LEU A 4 64.33 34.03 7.61
CA LEU A 4 63.98 32.61 7.57
C LEU A 4 62.59 32.50 6.96
N ASN A 5 62.47 31.89 5.78
CA ASN A 5 61.18 31.64 5.13
C ASN A 5 60.57 30.37 5.70
N PHE A 6 59.45 30.49 6.42
CA PHE A 6 58.62 29.37 6.83
C PHE A 6 57.71 28.97 5.67
N ILE A 7 57.98 27.81 5.05
CA ILE A 7 57.05 27.16 4.13
C ILE A 7 56.13 26.30 4.99
N VAL A 8 54.88 26.71 5.14
CA VAL A 8 53.83 25.89 5.76
C VAL A 8 53.29 24.95 4.68
N PHE A 9 53.70 23.68 4.73
CA PHE A 9 53.05 22.62 3.97
C PHE A 9 51.72 22.28 4.66
N ALA A 10 50.61 22.74 4.09
CA ALA A 10 49.29 22.27 4.47
C ALA A 10 49.07 20.90 3.80
N ALA A 11 49.22 19.83 4.58
CA ALA A 11 48.79 18.51 4.16
C ALA A 11 47.25 18.47 4.18
N ILE A 12 46.63 18.50 2.99
CA ILE A 12 45.21 18.22 2.84
C ILE A 12 45.04 16.72 3.09
N MET A 13 44.63 16.37 4.32
CA MET A 13 44.25 15.00 4.65
C MET A 13 42.88 14.74 4.01
N CYS A 14 42.87 14.16 2.81
CA CYS A 14 41.66 13.67 2.17
C CYS A 14 41.24 12.39 2.89
N PHE A 15 40.32 12.50 3.84
CA PHE A 15 39.62 11.33 4.38
C PHE A 15 38.62 10.87 3.30
N ALA A 16 38.97 9.82 2.58
CA ALA A 16 37.98 9.06 1.82
C ALA A 16 37.09 8.34 2.84
N PHE A 17 35.89 8.87 3.08
CA PHE A 17 34.85 8.12 3.77
C PHE A 17 34.36 7.05 2.81
N THR A 18 34.82 5.82 2.99
CA THR A 18 34.16 4.66 2.39
C THR A 18 32.85 4.46 3.15
N THR A 19 31.73 4.86 2.56
CA THR A 19 30.42 4.46 3.07
C THR A 19 30.32 2.95 2.92
N GLN A 20 30.43 2.23 4.02
CA GLN A 20 30.04 0.83 4.03
C GLN A 20 28.52 0.80 3.82
N ALA A 21 28.03 0.03 2.84
CA ALA A 21 26.60 -0.20 2.71
C ALA A 21 26.11 -0.72 4.06
N GLN A 22 25.21 0.04 4.71
CA GLN A 22 24.65 -0.38 5.97
C GLN A 22 23.76 -1.59 5.68
N LEU A 23 24.26 -2.78 6.01
CA LEU A 23 23.47 -4.01 6.06
C LEU A 23 22.56 -3.89 7.29
N GLY A 24 21.49 -3.12 7.14
CA GLY A 24 20.47 -2.87 8.14
C GLY A 24 19.27 -2.25 7.44
N VAL A 25 18.09 -2.47 8.01
CA VAL A 25 16.86 -1.81 7.57
C VAL A 25 17.10 -0.30 7.66
N SER A 26 17.06 0.40 6.51
CA SER A 26 17.28 1.85 6.49
C SER A 26 16.08 2.61 7.00
N PHE A 27 14.90 1.99 6.95
CA PHE A 27 13.64 2.55 7.39
C PHE A 27 12.58 1.45 7.64
N GLU A 28 11.71 1.67 8.62
CA GLU A 28 10.51 0.87 8.87
C GLU A 28 9.34 1.79 9.25
N LYS A 29 8.15 1.52 8.68
CA LYS A 29 6.87 2.10 9.12
C LYS A 29 5.82 1.02 9.21
N THR A 30 4.89 1.21 10.12
CA THR A 30 3.68 0.41 10.23
C THR A 30 2.49 1.31 9.95
N PHE A 31 1.50 0.75 9.26
CA PHE A 31 0.23 1.41 8.98
C PHE A 31 -0.90 0.50 9.45
N GLY A 32 -1.95 1.07 10.01
CA GLY A 32 -3.10 0.35 10.55
C GLY A 32 -3.67 1.01 11.81
N GLY A 33 -4.37 0.22 12.62
CA GLY A 33 -4.96 0.71 13.87
C GLY A 33 -4.83 -0.30 14.99
N THR A 34 -5.76 -0.22 15.95
CA THR A 34 -5.73 -1.12 17.13
C THR A 34 -6.32 -2.50 16.85
N GLY A 35 -6.92 -2.68 15.67
CA GLY A 35 -7.50 -3.93 15.19
C GLY A 35 -6.50 -4.89 14.55
N ASN A 36 -7.00 -5.72 13.64
CA ASN A 36 -6.18 -6.60 12.82
C ASN A 36 -6.01 -5.94 11.46
N ASP A 37 -4.77 -5.71 11.08
CA ASP A 37 -4.40 -5.10 9.80
C ASP A 37 -3.44 -6.04 9.08
N PHE A 38 -3.71 -6.29 7.80
CA PHE A 38 -2.89 -7.20 7.01
C PHE A 38 -2.55 -6.58 5.66
N GLY A 39 -1.27 -6.29 5.43
CA GLY A 39 -0.75 -5.89 4.11
C GLY A 39 -0.39 -7.11 3.26
N PHE A 40 -0.74 -7.07 1.97
CA PHE A 40 -0.51 -8.17 1.03
C PHE A 40 0.34 -7.78 -0.17
N ASP A 41 0.17 -6.57 -0.67
CA ASP A 41 0.81 -6.14 -1.90
C ASP A 41 1.12 -4.64 -1.90
N MET A 42 2.07 -4.24 -2.73
CA MET A 42 2.45 -2.84 -2.89
C MET A 42 3.07 -2.58 -4.26
N GLU A 43 2.84 -1.39 -4.81
CA GLU A 43 3.45 -0.95 -6.07
C GLU A 43 3.96 0.49 -5.94
N PRO A 44 5.14 0.84 -6.49
CA PRO A 44 5.58 2.23 -6.57
C PRO A 44 4.58 3.13 -7.30
N THR A 45 4.40 4.34 -6.80
CA THR A 45 3.62 5.37 -7.50
C THR A 45 4.53 6.23 -8.38
N VAL A 46 3.94 6.85 -9.41
CA VAL A 46 4.66 7.79 -10.30
C VAL A 46 5.19 9.04 -9.57
N SER A 47 4.62 9.36 -8.42
CA SER A 47 5.03 10.46 -7.54
C SER A 47 6.23 10.11 -6.66
N GLY A 48 6.69 8.86 -6.68
CA GLY A 48 7.86 8.39 -5.93
C GLY A 48 7.56 7.79 -4.56
N GLY A 49 6.28 7.57 -4.27
CA GLY A 49 5.79 6.87 -3.08
C GLY A 49 5.37 5.43 -3.39
N TYR A 50 4.41 4.90 -2.64
CA TYR A 50 3.88 3.55 -2.78
C TYR A 50 2.36 3.52 -2.62
N ILE A 51 1.68 2.66 -3.37
CA ILE A 51 0.33 2.23 -3.04
C ILE A 51 0.43 0.93 -2.25
N LEU A 52 -0.31 0.82 -1.15
CA LEU A 52 -0.40 -0.38 -0.31
C LEU A 52 -1.78 -1.00 -0.49
N ALA A 53 -1.83 -2.33 -0.56
CA ALA A 53 -3.08 -3.08 -0.59
C ALA A 53 -3.11 -4.14 0.50
N GLY A 54 -4.20 -4.14 1.26
CA GLY A 54 -4.41 -5.03 2.38
C GLY A 54 -5.87 -5.06 2.80
N TYR A 55 -6.16 -5.60 3.98
CA TYR A 55 -7.47 -5.47 4.59
C TYR A 55 -7.35 -5.24 6.09
N THR A 56 -8.36 -4.58 6.65
CA THR A 56 -8.38 -4.08 8.03
C THR A 56 -9.73 -4.32 8.69
N GLN A 57 -9.73 -4.49 10.01
CA GLN A 57 -10.92 -4.36 10.88
C GLN A 57 -10.83 -3.13 11.79
N SER A 58 -9.82 -2.28 11.58
CA SER A 58 -9.53 -1.11 12.40
C SER A 58 -10.43 0.06 12.02
N THR A 59 -10.64 0.99 12.94
CA THR A 59 -11.46 2.20 12.73
C THR A 59 -10.83 3.41 13.43
N ASP A 60 -9.52 3.34 13.63
CA ASP A 60 -8.72 4.27 14.40
C ASP A 60 -7.28 4.38 13.85
N ASP A 61 -6.55 5.35 14.38
CA ASP A 61 -5.20 5.74 13.99
C ASP A 61 -5.08 6.10 12.50
N ASP A 62 -4.50 5.22 11.68
CA ASP A 62 -4.31 5.47 10.25
C ASP A 62 -5.56 5.11 9.42
N VAL A 63 -6.51 4.36 9.97
CA VAL A 63 -7.72 3.90 9.27
C VAL A 63 -8.90 4.78 9.65
N THR A 64 -9.46 5.52 8.69
CA THR A 64 -10.60 6.41 8.98
C THR A 64 -11.86 5.63 9.33
N GLU A 65 -12.20 4.61 8.52
CA GLU A 65 -13.38 3.78 8.73
C GLU A 65 -13.25 2.41 8.08
N THR A 66 -14.06 1.48 8.58
CA THR A 66 -14.34 0.15 8.01
C THR A 66 -15.86 0.06 7.90
N ILE A 67 -16.37 -0.46 6.79
CA ILE A 67 -17.80 -0.58 6.49
C ILE A 67 -18.41 -1.73 7.29
N GLY A 68 -17.68 -2.85 7.42
CA GLY A 68 -18.12 -4.06 8.10
C GLY A 68 -17.08 -4.67 9.03
N ALA A 69 -16.80 -5.97 8.83
CA ALA A 69 -15.95 -6.73 9.74
C ALA A 69 -14.47 -6.64 9.35
N LEU A 70 -14.11 -7.07 8.14
CA LEU A 70 -12.80 -6.88 7.54
C LEU A 70 -13.03 -6.33 6.14
N ASP A 71 -12.45 -5.20 5.78
CA ASP A 71 -12.62 -4.60 4.46
C ASP A 71 -11.28 -4.42 3.77
N PHE A 72 -11.29 -4.34 2.43
CA PHE A 72 -10.10 -3.95 1.69
C PHE A 72 -9.67 -2.58 2.19
N TRP A 73 -8.39 -2.40 2.47
CA TRP A 73 -7.82 -1.13 2.87
C TRP A 73 -6.66 -0.80 1.95
N ILE A 74 -6.81 0.31 1.22
CA ILE A 74 -5.84 0.77 0.22
C ILE A 74 -5.35 2.14 0.65
N ALA A 75 -4.04 2.34 0.66
CA ALA A 75 -3.43 3.61 1.06
C ALA A 75 -2.33 4.03 0.11
N GLU A 76 -2.36 5.28 -0.34
CA GLU A 76 -1.24 5.90 -1.03
C GLU A 76 -0.33 6.59 -0.02
N ILE A 77 0.94 6.23 -0.06
CA ILE A 77 2.00 6.75 0.80
C ILE A 77 2.94 7.60 -0.04
N ASP A 78 3.28 8.81 0.40
CA ASP A 78 4.24 9.67 -0.29
C ASP A 78 5.71 9.25 -0.04
N ALA A 79 6.63 9.94 -0.71
CA ALA A 79 8.07 9.68 -0.59
C ALA A 79 8.65 10.05 0.80
N ASP A 80 7.92 10.86 1.58
CA ASP A 80 8.22 11.21 2.98
C ASP A 80 7.47 10.27 3.96
N GLU A 81 6.95 9.16 3.45
CA GLU A 81 6.30 8.06 4.16
C GLU A 81 4.96 8.44 4.81
N ASN A 82 4.31 9.54 4.40
CA ASN A 82 3.01 9.96 4.92
C ASN A 82 1.86 9.41 4.07
N ILE A 83 0.73 9.10 4.72
CA ILE A 83 -0.50 8.75 4.00
C ILE A 83 -0.99 10.01 3.27
N VAL A 84 -1.10 9.92 1.95
CA VAL A 84 -1.71 10.93 1.08
C VAL A 84 -3.22 10.79 1.13
N TRP A 85 -3.70 9.55 1.00
CA TRP A 85 -5.09 9.14 1.17
C TRP A 85 -5.13 7.66 1.52
N GLU A 86 -6.22 7.26 2.18
CA GLU A 86 -6.56 5.87 2.45
C GLU A 86 -8.07 5.70 2.32
N GLU A 87 -8.49 4.52 1.86
CA GLU A 87 -9.90 4.19 1.65
C GLU A 87 -10.14 2.72 1.98
N SER A 88 -11.31 2.46 2.58
CA SER A 88 -11.81 1.10 2.79
C SER A 88 -12.89 0.76 1.76
N TYR A 89 -12.86 -0.46 1.24
CA TYR A 89 -13.86 -0.97 0.30
C TYR A 89 -14.37 -2.34 0.75
N GLY A 90 -15.69 -2.49 0.78
CA GLY A 90 -16.29 -3.71 1.26
C GLY A 90 -17.79 -3.58 1.54
N GLY A 91 -18.27 -4.47 2.39
CA GLY A 91 -19.67 -4.57 2.80
C GLY A 91 -19.80 -4.95 4.26
N SER A 92 -20.90 -5.60 4.62
CA SER A 92 -21.19 -5.93 6.02
C SER A 92 -20.43 -7.15 6.56
N GLU A 93 -19.83 -7.97 5.70
CA GLU A 93 -19.10 -9.20 6.08
C GLU A 93 -17.57 -9.02 5.94
N ASN A 94 -16.84 -10.10 5.63
CA ASN A 94 -15.40 -10.06 5.47
C ASN A 94 -15.03 -9.99 3.98
N ASP A 95 -14.19 -9.02 3.65
CA ASP A 95 -13.67 -8.73 2.33
C ASP A 95 -12.13 -8.73 2.38
N TYR A 96 -11.54 -9.70 1.69
CA TYR A 96 -10.12 -10.01 1.78
C TYR A 96 -9.35 -9.56 0.54
N CYS A 97 -8.63 -8.45 0.65
CA CYS A 97 -7.72 -7.97 -0.41
C CYS A 97 -6.50 -8.89 -0.56
N ARG A 98 -5.95 -8.99 -1.78
CA ARG A 98 -4.81 -9.86 -2.09
C ARG A 98 -3.74 -9.23 -2.98
N ALA A 99 -4.11 -8.42 -3.96
CA ALA A 99 -3.14 -7.84 -4.89
C ALA A 99 -3.64 -6.56 -5.54
N ILE A 100 -2.69 -5.72 -6.00
CA ILE A 100 -2.93 -4.44 -6.65
C ILE A 100 -1.96 -4.21 -7.81
N GLU A 101 -2.46 -3.73 -8.95
CA GLU A 101 -1.64 -3.40 -10.12
C GLU A 101 -2.15 -2.11 -10.80
N PRO A 102 -1.29 -1.34 -11.49
CA PRO A 102 -1.69 -0.13 -12.16
C PRO A 102 -2.62 -0.44 -13.34
N ALA A 103 -3.70 0.33 -13.48
CA ALA A 103 -4.66 0.16 -14.56
C ALA A 103 -4.22 0.79 -15.90
N GLY A 104 -3.08 1.48 -15.91
CA GLY A 104 -2.49 2.14 -17.10
C GLY A 104 -3.06 3.52 -17.44
N ASP A 105 -4.12 3.96 -16.75
CA ASP A 105 -4.74 5.28 -16.90
C ASP A 105 -4.57 6.19 -15.65
N GLY A 106 -3.70 5.78 -14.74
CA GLY A 106 -3.46 6.45 -13.46
C GLY A 106 -4.30 5.91 -12.30
N GLY A 107 -5.27 5.03 -12.56
CA GLY A 107 -5.96 4.25 -11.54
C GLY A 107 -5.26 2.91 -11.24
N TRP A 108 -5.95 2.10 -10.44
CA TRP A 108 -5.48 0.81 -9.95
C TRP A 108 -6.54 -0.27 -10.10
N ILE A 109 -6.11 -1.50 -10.38
CA ILE A 109 -6.93 -2.70 -10.28
C ILE A 109 -6.54 -3.42 -9.00
N VAL A 110 -7.53 -3.70 -8.16
CA VAL A 110 -7.34 -4.42 -6.89
C VAL A 110 -8.18 -5.69 -6.93
N VAL A 111 -7.63 -6.79 -6.44
CA VAL A 111 -8.32 -8.09 -6.43
C VAL A 111 -8.26 -8.76 -5.07
N GLY A 112 -9.26 -9.61 -4.83
CA GLY A 112 -9.36 -10.43 -3.63
C GLY A 112 -10.61 -11.30 -3.64
N SER A 113 -11.27 -11.40 -2.49
CA SER A 113 -12.54 -12.12 -2.36
C SER A 113 -13.48 -11.43 -1.38
N THR A 114 -14.78 -11.60 -1.57
CA THR A 114 -15.83 -11.01 -0.73
C THR A 114 -16.74 -12.09 -0.16
N LEU A 115 -17.12 -11.97 1.12
CA LEU A 115 -18.27 -12.68 1.71
C LEU A 115 -19.51 -11.78 1.73
N SER A 116 -19.35 -10.49 1.47
CA SER A 116 -20.42 -9.49 1.50
C SER A 116 -21.31 -9.56 0.26
N SER A 117 -22.53 -9.02 0.37
CA SER A 117 -23.47 -8.85 -0.75
C SER A 117 -24.13 -7.46 -0.75
N ASP A 118 -23.49 -6.51 -0.08
CA ASP A 118 -23.93 -5.14 0.15
C ASP A 118 -22.73 -4.17 0.23
N GLY A 119 -22.98 -2.92 0.60
CA GLY A 119 -21.95 -1.87 0.58
C GLY A 119 -21.53 -1.54 -0.85
N ASP A 120 -20.24 -1.68 -1.13
CA ASP A 120 -19.67 -1.49 -2.47
C ASP A 120 -19.92 -2.69 -3.40
N ILE A 121 -20.24 -3.86 -2.84
CA ILE A 121 -20.47 -5.10 -3.58
C ILE A 121 -21.90 -5.12 -4.13
N THR A 122 -22.04 -5.39 -5.43
CA THR A 122 -23.37 -5.46 -6.06
C THR A 122 -23.99 -6.85 -6.07
N ASP A 123 -23.17 -7.91 -6.06
CA ASP A 123 -23.63 -9.29 -6.16
C ASP A 123 -22.60 -10.25 -5.55
N ASN A 124 -23.05 -11.27 -4.85
CA ASN A 124 -22.24 -12.39 -4.37
C ASN A 124 -23.14 -13.64 -4.48
N SER A 125 -22.73 -14.56 -5.34
CA SER A 125 -23.53 -15.70 -5.77
C SER A 125 -23.34 -16.95 -4.90
N GLY A 126 -22.73 -16.82 -3.72
CA GLY A 126 -22.48 -17.94 -2.84
C GLY A 126 -21.86 -17.58 -1.51
N ASN A 127 -20.99 -18.47 -1.01
CA ASN A 127 -20.37 -18.29 0.31
C ASN A 127 -19.22 -17.28 0.27
N LYS A 128 -18.48 -17.23 -0.84
CA LYS A 128 -17.37 -16.31 -1.05
C LYS A 128 -17.06 -16.25 -2.53
N ASP A 129 -17.08 -15.06 -3.11
CA ASP A 129 -16.75 -14.86 -4.52
C ASP A 129 -15.45 -14.08 -4.68
N GLY A 130 -14.79 -14.27 -5.82
CA GLY A 130 -13.69 -13.41 -6.23
C GLY A 130 -14.19 -11.98 -6.46
N TRP A 131 -13.48 -10.97 -5.97
CA TRP A 131 -13.87 -9.57 -6.13
C TRP A 131 -12.76 -8.77 -6.81
N VAL A 132 -13.12 -7.97 -7.80
CA VAL A 132 -12.24 -7.06 -8.52
C VAL A 132 -12.83 -5.65 -8.44
N ILE A 133 -12.03 -4.69 -8.01
CA ILE A 133 -12.37 -3.27 -8.07
C ILE A 133 -11.39 -2.52 -8.96
N LYS A 134 -11.87 -1.47 -9.59
CA LYS A 134 -11.03 -0.41 -10.15
C LYS A 134 -11.26 0.86 -9.37
N ILE A 135 -10.16 1.46 -8.93
CA ILE A 135 -10.15 2.74 -8.24
C ILE A 135 -9.36 3.75 -9.08
N ASN A 136 -9.75 5.02 -9.00
CA ASN A 136 -9.02 6.10 -9.65
C ASN A 136 -7.76 6.49 -8.86
N SER A 137 -7.03 7.50 -9.34
CA SER A 137 -5.78 7.96 -8.73
C SER A 137 -5.92 8.60 -7.33
N THR A 138 -7.15 8.76 -6.83
CA THR A 138 -7.43 9.36 -5.52
C THR A 138 -8.28 8.44 -4.65
N GLY A 139 -8.28 7.13 -4.91
CA GLY A 139 -9.06 6.14 -4.16
C GLY A 139 -10.56 6.13 -4.47
N GLY A 140 -11.06 6.91 -5.44
CA GLY A 140 -12.48 6.83 -5.80
C GLY A 140 -12.80 5.54 -6.54
N LEU A 141 -13.73 4.74 -6.03
CA LEU A 141 -14.24 3.53 -6.70
C LEU A 141 -14.89 3.88 -8.05
N GLU A 142 -14.39 3.32 -9.15
CA GLU A 142 -14.92 3.53 -10.50
C GLU A 142 -15.89 2.42 -10.91
N TRP A 143 -15.51 1.17 -10.68
CA TRP A 143 -16.36 0.00 -10.90
C TRP A 143 -15.88 -1.17 -10.05
N GLN A 144 -16.78 -2.14 -9.88
CA GLN A 144 -16.43 -3.43 -9.29
C GLN A 144 -17.19 -4.58 -9.98
N ASN A 145 -16.62 -5.78 -9.91
CA ASN A 145 -17.26 -7.01 -10.38
C ASN A 145 -16.91 -8.17 -9.45
N THR A 146 -17.86 -9.08 -9.27
CA THR A 146 -17.67 -10.36 -8.58
C THR A 146 -17.66 -11.54 -9.55
N PHE A 147 -16.93 -12.59 -9.18
CA PHE A 147 -16.72 -13.79 -9.98
C PHE A 147 -16.75 -15.03 -9.09
N GLY A 148 -17.76 -15.88 -9.28
CA GLY A 148 -17.88 -17.15 -8.58
C GLY A 148 -19.24 -17.79 -8.75
N GLY A 149 -19.63 -18.63 -7.79
CA GLY A 149 -20.91 -19.30 -7.71
C GLY A 149 -21.17 -19.77 -6.28
N GLU A 150 -22.04 -20.78 -6.09
CA GLU A 150 -22.49 -21.20 -4.75
C GLU A 150 -21.38 -21.66 -3.78
N ALA A 151 -20.17 -21.94 -4.28
CA ALA A 151 -19.04 -22.44 -3.50
C ALA A 151 -18.15 -21.28 -3.00
N GLU A 152 -16.89 -21.58 -2.65
CA GLU A 152 -15.89 -20.55 -2.39
C GLU A 152 -14.99 -20.37 -3.61
N ASP A 153 -15.01 -19.17 -4.17
CA ASP A 153 -14.14 -18.69 -5.21
C ASP A 153 -13.28 -17.52 -4.67
N GLN A 154 -12.07 -17.37 -5.20
CA GLN A 154 -11.14 -16.33 -4.74
C GLN A 154 -10.15 -15.94 -5.82
N LEU A 155 -9.82 -14.65 -5.87
CA LEU A 155 -8.73 -14.13 -6.69
C LEU A 155 -7.52 -13.88 -5.77
N ASN A 156 -6.37 -14.42 -6.15
CA ASN A 156 -5.16 -14.37 -5.32
C ASN A 156 -4.11 -13.38 -5.84
N ASN A 157 -4.19 -12.98 -7.11
CA ASN A 157 -3.19 -12.15 -7.74
C ASN A 157 -3.78 -11.49 -9.00
N VAL A 158 -3.22 -10.34 -9.37
CA VAL A 158 -3.46 -9.62 -10.62
C VAL A 158 -2.10 -9.21 -11.19
N VAL A 159 -1.98 -9.12 -12.51
CA VAL A 159 -0.75 -8.74 -13.21
C VAL A 159 -1.07 -7.77 -14.34
N ALA A 160 -0.20 -6.79 -14.56
CA ALA A 160 -0.29 -5.80 -15.66
C ALA A 160 0.23 -6.33 -17.02
#